data_AF-A0A2V6V3F1-F1
#
_entry.id   AF-A0A2V6V3F1-F1
#
_cell.length_a   1.000
_cell.length_b   1.000
_cell.length_c   1.000
_cell.angle_alpha   90.00
_cell.angle_beta   90.00
_cell.angle_gamma   90.00
#
_symmetry.space_group_name_H-M   'P 1'
#
loop_
_entity.id
_entity.type
_entity.pdbx_description
1 polymer ?
#
loop_
_entity_poly.entity_id
_entity_poly.type
_entity_poly.pdbx_seq_one_letter_code
_entity_poly.pdbx_strand_id
1 'polypeptide(L)'
;MGSRSVSSASATRRRPPSLPSVAPDGTPRGAIVEMARGARGVDVLIGDHTDMTVNTVINGVLVVENRSKGVEYAVVTVDYDRRARAVVGKAAVQKRPWTDAVRPDPTVQALIEEYHARSRPLFDVTVGAAAVRLDRSRQEESRLGNLETDALRATYGTDFAFDVSGALRDDVPSTYQPADRRLRRPSAGYAAGPPWDVVEGDFHAVFPFNNVAVTFRVSGRTLWAALENSVSQGAWVGGRFQNGVGRFLQVSGLRYTFDPRQPPGRRVVAVTRTGGAPIAPDDTVYTAATSDFVYSGGDGYGMLANGTGVTRELIAETISRAVRARGLVTATVEGRIMVAP
;
A
#
# COMPACT_ATOMS: atom_id res chain seq x y z
N MET A 1 -19.92 50.52 29.49
CA MET A 1 -20.34 49.11 29.32
C MET A 1 -19.50 48.54 28.18
N GLY A 2 -18.71 47.51 28.48
CA GLY A 2 -17.52 47.13 27.69
C GLY A 2 -17.83 46.35 26.42
N SER A 3 -17.11 46.69 25.36
CA SER A 3 -17.01 45.91 24.13
C SER A 3 -16.21 44.63 24.39
N ARG A 4 -16.79 43.47 24.09
CA ARG A 4 -16.08 42.19 24.11
C ARG A 4 -15.49 41.95 22.72
N SER A 5 -14.16 42.00 22.64
CA SER A 5 -13.40 41.44 21.52
C SER A 5 -13.52 39.91 21.55
N VAL A 6 -13.85 39.33 20.41
CA VAL A 6 -13.76 37.87 20.22
C VAL A 6 -12.33 37.59 19.81
N SER A 7 -11.54 37.09 20.75
CA SER A 7 -10.19 36.56 20.52
C SER A 7 -10.30 35.30 19.66
N SER A 8 -9.70 35.32 18.46
CA SER A 8 -9.51 34.13 17.64
C SER A 8 -8.45 33.25 18.31
N ALA A 9 -8.91 32.19 18.97
CA ALA A 9 -8.02 31.14 19.44
C ALA A 9 -7.34 30.51 18.24
N SER A 10 -6.03 30.73 18.13
CA SER A 10 -5.11 30.01 17.27
C SER A 10 -5.35 28.51 17.44
N ALA A 11 -5.95 27.89 16.42
CA ALA A 11 -5.95 26.45 16.28
C ALA A 11 -4.49 26.02 16.12
N THR A 12 -3.87 25.63 17.23
CA THR A 12 -2.59 24.94 17.20
C THR A 12 -2.77 23.74 16.29
N ARG A 13 -2.16 23.80 15.09
CA ARG A 13 -2.03 22.64 14.21
C ARG A 13 -1.32 21.57 15.01
N ARG A 14 -2.08 20.67 15.64
CA ARG A 14 -1.53 19.43 16.18
C ARG A 14 -0.86 18.76 15.00
N ARG A 15 0.45 18.57 15.12
CA ARG A 15 1.22 17.76 14.19
C ARG A 15 0.46 16.43 14.05
N PRO A 16 0.11 15.98 12.84
CA PRO A 16 -0.58 14.70 12.70
C PRO A 16 0.23 13.63 13.43
N PRO A 17 -0.41 12.75 14.21
CA PRO A 17 0.30 11.75 14.99
C PRO A 17 1.23 10.98 14.05
N SER A 18 2.50 10.87 14.43
CA SER A 18 3.43 10.07 13.65
C SER A 18 2.94 8.63 13.63
N LEU A 19 2.89 8.03 12.44
CA LEU A 19 2.50 6.63 12.29
C LEU A 19 3.38 5.75 13.19
N PRO A 20 2.81 4.70 13.81
CA PRO A 20 3.62 3.76 14.55
C PRO A 20 4.76 3.21 13.67
N SER A 21 5.96 3.16 14.24
CA SER A 21 7.14 2.59 13.60
C SER A 21 8.00 1.91 14.66
N VAL A 22 8.93 1.06 14.26
CA VAL A 22 9.95 0.51 15.16
C VAL A 22 11.30 1.01 14.68
N ALA A 23 12.05 1.63 15.59
CA ALA A 23 13.40 2.09 15.31
C ALA A 23 14.34 0.90 15.05
N PRO A 24 15.51 1.12 14.41
CA PRO A 24 16.48 0.04 14.15
C PRO A 24 16.94 -0.72 15.40
N ASP A 25 16.85 -0.09 16.59
CA ASP A 25 17.16 -0.69 17.89
C ASP A 25 16.00 -1.50 18.49
N GLY A 26 14.89 -1.67 17.77
CA GLY A 26 13.70 -2.39 18.23
C GLY A 26 12.72 -1.53 19.05
N THR A 27 13.03 -0.25 19.30
CA THR A 27 12.15 0.61 20.11
C THR A 27 10.93 1.05 19.30
N PRO A 28 9.69 0.78 19.76
CA PRO A 28 8.50 1.29 19.10
C PRO A 28 8.43 2.82 19.20
N ARG A 29 7.82 3.46 18.21
CA ARG A 29 7.60 4.90 18.07
C ARG A 29 6.20 5.14 17.51
N GLY A 30 5.76 6.39 17.55
CA GLY A 30 4.49 6.81 16.96
C GLY A 30 3.27 6.57 17.86
N ALA A 31 2.10 6.59 17.23
CA ALA A 31 0.81 6.70 17.94
C ALA A 31 0.59 5.63 19.02
N ILE A 32 1.03 4.39 18.82
CA ILE A 32 0.86 3.30 19.80
C ILE A 32 1.63 3.58 21.11
N VAL A 33 2.81 4.19 21.01
CA VAL A 33 3.64 4.56 22.17
C VAL A 33 3.05 5.77 22.89
N GLU A 34 2.59 6.77 22.14
CA GLU A 34 1.92 7.94 22.69
C GLU A 34 0.63 7.55 23.43
N MET A 35 -0.15 6.64 22.84
CA MET A 35 -1.35 6.09 23.45
C MET A 35 -1.03 5.33 24.73
N ALA A 36 -0.03 4.44 24.72
CA ALA A 36 0.38 3.69 25.91
C ALA A 36 0.89 4.60 27.04
N ARG A 37 1.65 5.65 26.72
CA ARG A 37 2.14 6.62 27.72
C ARG A 37 1.01 7.41 28.38
N GLY A 38 -0.03 7.75 27.62
CA GLY A 38 -1.18 8.51 28.08
C GLY A 38 -2.31 7.67 28.68
N ALA A 39 -2.23 6.34 28.57
CA ALA A 39 -3.27 5.44 29.00
C ALA A 39 -3.41 5.43 30.54
N ARG A 40 -4.66 5.42 31.02
CA ARG A 40 -5.01 5.30 32.44
C ARG A 40 -6.01 4.17 32.59
N GLY A 41 -5.77 3.27 33.56
CA GLY A 41 -6.64 2.10 33.78
C GLY A 41 -6.58 1.05 32.67
N VAL A 42 -5.53 1.05 31.85
CA VAL A 42 -5.30 0.07 30.79
C VAL A 42 -4.11 -0.79 31.17
N ASP A 43 -4.29 -2.11 31.22
CA ASP A 43 -3.22 -3.04 31.55
C ASP A 43 -2.48 -3.59 30.33
N VAL A 44 -3.22 -3.81 29.24
CA VAL A 44 -2.72 -4.34 27.98
C VAL A 44 -3.28 -3.50 26.85
N LEU A 45 -2.42 -3.10 25.91
CA LEU A 45 -2.77 -2.36 24.71
C LEU A 45 -2.33 -3.19 23.49
N ILE A 46 -3.29 -3.56 22.64
CA ILE A 46 -3.05 -4.34 21.43
C ILE A 46 -3.21 -3.41 20.23
N GLY A 47 -2.12 -3.20 19.49
CA GLY A 47 -2.06 -2.42 18.26
C GLY A 47 -2.31 -3.25 17.00
N ASP A 48 -2.48 -2.55 15.89
CA ASP A 48 -2.58 -3.07 14.52
C ASP A 48 -2.28 -1.92 13.54
N HIS A 49 -2.58 -2.10 12.25
CA HIS A 49 -2.46 -1.15 11.13
C HIS A 49 -1.05 -1.01 10.56
N THR A 50 0.00 -1.16 11.37
CA THR A 50 1.37 -0.88 10.91
C THR A 50 2.13 -2.09 10.40
N ASP A 51 1.58 -3.29 10.59
CA ASP A 51 2.21 -4.56 10.19
C ASP A 51 3.62 -4.67 10.81
N MET A 52 3.69 -4.44 12.13
CA MET A 52 4.93 -4.46 12.90
C MET A 52 4.81 -5.39 14.10
N THR A 53 5.93 -6.00 14.49
CA THR A 53 6.00 -6.72 15.76
C THR A 53 6.37 -5.73 16.86
N VAL A 54 5.48 -5.56 17.84
CA VAL A 54 5.73 -4.79 19.06
C VAL A 54 5.47 -5.71 20.26
N ASN A 55 6.39 -5.77 21.21
CA ASN A 55 6.19 -6.48 22.48
C ASN A 55 7.04 -5.81 23.56
N THR A 56 6.43 -4.95 24.35
CA THR A 56 7.15 -4.18 25.37
C THR A 56 6.19 -3.68 26.45
N VAL A 57 6.73 -3.11 27.53
CA VAL A 57 5.94 -2.45 28.57
C VAL A 57 6.24 -0.96 28.58
N ILE A 58 5.20 -0.12 28.47
CA ILE A 58 5.30 1.34 28.45
C ILE A 58 4.41 1.91 29.54
N ASN A 59 4.96 2.65 30.49
CA ASN A 59 4.24 3.19 31.66
C ASN A 59 3.40 2.13 32.40
N GLY A 60 3.94 0.91 32.51
CA GLY A 60 3.25 -0.20 33.15
C GLY A 60 2.16 -0.85 32.31
N VAL A 61 1.93 -0.42 31.05
CA VAL A 61 1.00 -1.05 30.10
C VAL A 61 1.77 -2.03 29.21
N LEU A 62 1.31 -3.28 29.09
CA LEU A 62 1.87 -4.24 28.12
C LEU A 62 1.36 -3.89 26.71
N VAL A 63 2.27 -3.57 25.80
CA VAL A 63 1.96 -3.14 24.43
C VAL A 63 2.37 -4.22 23.44
N VAL A 64 1.41 -4.69 22.64
CA VAL A 64 1.60 -5.78 21.68
C VAL A 64 1.06 -5.40 20.31
N GLU A 65 1.81 -5.69 19.24
CA GLU A 65 1.33 -5.68 17.85
C GLU A 65 1.97 -6.87 17.13
N ASN A 66 1.29 -7.43 16.13
CA ASN A 66 1.79 -8.53 15.32
C ASN A 66 1.95 -8.10 13.86
N ARG A 67 2.82 -8.81 13.15
CA ARG A 67 2.77 -8.83 11.68
C ARG A 67 1.41 -9.36 11.20
N SER A 68 0.91 -8.80 10.11
CA SER A 68 -0.40 -9.11 9.52
C SER A 68 -0.41 -10.42 8.72
N LYS A 69 -1.55 -10.76 8.10
CA LYS A 69 -1.73 -11.94 7.22
C LYS A 69 -1.49 -13.30 7.90
N GLY A 70 -1.65 -13.35 9.22
CA GLY A 70 -1.51 -14.59 9.99
C GLY A 70 -0.07 -15.13 10.08
N VAL A 71 0.94 -14.36 9.66
CA VAL A 71 2.35 -14.78 9.77
C VAL A 71 2.83 -14.81 11.22
N GLU A 72 2.12 -14.11 12.11
CA GLU A 72 2.40 -14.01 13.53
C GLU A 72 1.09 -13.86 14.32
N TYR A 73 1.04 -14.42 15.54
CA TYR A 73 -0.01 -14.17 16.52
C TYR A 73 0.62 -14.06 17.92
N ALA A 74 -0.04 -13.32 18.82
CA ALA A 74 0.43 -13.15 20.20
C ALA A 74 -0.39 -14.02 21.16
N VAL A 75 0.30 -14.67 22.09
CA VAL A 75 -0.32 -15.26 23.28
C VAL A 75 -0.05 -14.32 24.45
N VAL A 76 -1.11 -13.70 24.96
CA VAL A 76 -1.04 -12.77 26.10
C VAL A 76 -1.58 -13.47 27.35
N THR A 77 -0.75 -13.55 28.38
CA THR A 77 -1.11 -14.07 29.70
C THR A 77 -1.27 -12.90 30.66
N VAL A 78 -2.37 -12.88 31.41
CA VAL A 78 -2.69 -11.87 32.41
C VAL A 78 -3.09 -12.55 33.72
N ASP A 79 -2.38 -12.24 34.79
CA ASP A 79 -2.68 -12.70 36.14
C ASP A 79 -3.49 -11.62 36.86
N TYR A 80 -4.72 -11.94 37.23
CA TYR A 80 -5.65 -11.02 37.89
C TYR A 80 -5.91 -11.43 39.34
N ASP A 81 -5.58 -10.55 40.28
CA ASP A 81 -5.93 -10.71 41.68
C ASP A 81 -7.34 -10.16 41.93
N ARG A 82 -8.28 -11.05 42.25
CA ARG A 82 -9.68 -10.71 42.52
C ARG A 82 -9.90 -9.92 43.81
N ARG A 83 -9.03 -10.08 44.81
CA ARG A 83 -9.12 -9.35 46.08
C ARG A 83 -8.59 -7.93 45.91
N ALA A 84 -7.43 -7.79 45.28
CA ALA A 84 -6.86 -6.49 44.93
C ALA A 84 -7.65 -5.79 43.81
N ARG A 85 -8.47 -6.55 43.07
CA ARG A 85 -9.21 -6.11 41.87
C ARG A 85 -8.26 -5.52 40.81
N ALA A 86 -7.07 -6.09 40.67
CA ALA A 86 -5.99 -5.55 39.86
C ALA A 86 -5.25 -6.66 39.11
N VAL A 87 -4.66 -6.30 37.96
CA VAL A 87 -3.67 -7.13 37.27
C VAL A 87 -2.37 -7.10 38.05
N VAL A 88 -1.85 -8.28 38.40
CA VAL A 88 -0.62 -8.45 39.19
C VAL A 88 0.53 -9.03 38.36
N GLY A 89 0.23 -9.59 37.19
CA GLY A 89 1.20 -10.13 36.25
C GLY A 89 0.69 -10.03 34.82
N LYS A 90 1.58 -9.76 33.87
CA LYS A 90 1.25 -9.76 32.44
C LYS A 90 2.48 -10.03 31.59
N ALA A 91 2.30 -10.84 30.56
CA ALA A 91 3.33 -11.19 29.61
C ALA A 91 2.71 -11.48 28.24
N ALA A 92 3.50 -11.29 27.18
CA ALA A 92 3.12 -11.69 25.82
C ALA A 92 4.26 -12.43 25.14
N VAL A 93 3.91 -13.43 24.33
CA VAL A 93 4.84 -14.12 23.44
C VAL A 93 4.25 -14.12 22.04
N GLN A 94 4.96 -13.56 21.07
CA GLN A 94 4.64 -13.76 19.66
C GLN A 94 5.05 -15.15 19.19
N LYS A 95 4.18 -15.76 18.38
CA LYS A 95 4.38 -17.06 17.77
C LYS A 95 4.15 -16.96 16.27
N ARG A 96 4.86 -17.79 15.52
CA ARG A 96 4.69 -17.95 14.07
C ARG A 96 4.09 -19.32 13.79
N PRO A 97 2.95 -19.40 13.09
CA PRO A 97 2.30 -20.66 12.78
C PRO A 97 2.95 -21.29 11.54
N TRP A 98 4.18 -21.78 11.68
CA TRP A 98 4.85 -22.47 10.57
C TRP A 98 4.07 -23.72 10.17
N THR A 99 3.97 -23.98 8.86
CA THR A 99 3.12 -25.06 8.31
C THR A 99 3.60 -26.46 8.65
N ASP A 100 4.87 -26.60 9.05
CA ASP A 100 5.46 -27.84 9.58
C ASP A 100 5.25 -28.03 11.09
N ALA A 101 4.86 -26.97 11.81
CA ALA A 101 4.68 -26.96 13.25
C ALA A 101 3.20 -26.94 13.69
N VAL A 102 2.27 -26.59 12.80
CA VAL A 102 0.84 -26.47 13.10
C VAL A 102 0.04 -27.35 12.16
N ARG A 103 -0.77 -28.25 12.74
CA ARG A 103 -1.74 -29.04 11.97
C ARG A 103 -2.98 -28.19 11.69
N PRO A 104 -3.40 -28.03 10.42
CA PRO A 104 -4.65 -27.34 10.09
C PRO A 104 -5.85 -28.00 10.77
N ASP A 105 -6.76 -27.19 11.30
CA ASP A 105 -8.03 -27.68 11.83
C ASP A 105 -8.88 -28.25 10.68
N PRO A 106 -9.38 -29.49 10.77
CA PRO A 106 -10.10 -30.13 9.66
C PRO A 106 -11.42 -29.42 9.31
N THR A 107 -12.08 -28.78 10.29
CA THR A 107 -13.34 -28.06 10.06
C THR A 107 -13.07 -26.76 9.30
N VAL A 108 -12.03 -26.01 9.70
CA VAL A 108 -11.63 -24.78 9.00
C VAL A 108 -11.11 -25.12 7.59
N GLN A 109 -10.35 -26.21 7.44
CA GLN A 109 -9.89 -26.65 6.13
C GLN A 109 -11.05 -26.98 5.18
N ALA A 110 -12.08 -27.70 5.67
CA ALA A 110 -13.25 -28.01 4.87
C ALA A 110 -13.99 -26.74 4.40
N LEU A 111 -14.10 -25.73 5.28
CA LEU A 111 -14.68 -24.43 4.94
C LEU A 111 -13.88 -23.70 3.85
N ILE A 112 -12.55 -23.71 3.96
CA ILE A 112 -11.67 -23.11 2.95
C ILE A 112 -11.85 -23.80 1.59
N GLU A 113 -11.88 -25.13 1.56
CA GLU A 113 -12.06 -25.87 0.31
C GLU A 113 -13.45 -25.65 -0.32
N GLU A 114 -14.50 -25.46 0.47
CA GLU A 114 -15.82 -25.07 -0.05
C GLU A 114 -15.75 -23.74 -0.82
N TYR A 115 -15.14 -22.71 -0.24
CA TYR A 115 -14.97 -21.42 -0.90
C TYR A 115 -14.03 -21.50 -2.10
N HIS A 116 -12.99 -22.34 -2.06
CA HIS A 116 -12.16 -22.61 -3.23
C HIS A 116 -12.95 -23.25 -4.36
N ALA A 117 -13.77 -24.27 -4.08
CA ALA A 117 -14.59 -24.92 -5.10
C ALA A 117 -15.54 -23.94 -5.80
N ARG A 118 -16.08 -22.96 -5.06
CA ARG A 118 -16.98 -21.92 -5.60
C ARG A 118 -16.25 -20.83 -6.37
N SER A 119 -15.03 -20.48 -5.98
CA SER A 119 -14.28 -19.34 -6.55
C SER A 119 -13.38 -19.72 -7.73
N ARG A 120 -12.83 -20.95 -7.75
CA ARG A 120 -11.92 -21.41 -8.81
C ARG A 120 -12.47 -21.29 -10.23
N PRO A 121 -13.76 -21.57 -10.52
CA PRO A 121 -14.30 -21.36 -11.88
C PRO A 121 -14.19 -19.91 -12.38
N LEU A 122 -14.13 -18.94 -11.47
CA LEU A 122 -13.95 -17.52 -11.79
C LEU A 122 -12.47 -17.11 -11.80
N PHE A 123 -11.68 -17.63 -10.86
CA PHE A 123 -10.33 -17.15 -10.59
C PHE A 123 -9.22 -17.97 -11.26
N ASP A 124 -9.45 -19.24 -11.61
CA ASP A 124 -8.46 -20.08 -12.31
C ASP A 124 -8.44 -19.83 -13.83
N VAL A 125 -9.27 -18.90 -14.32
CA VAL A 125 -9.32 -18.54 -15.74
C VAL A 125 -7.97 -17.97 -16.17
N THR A 126 -7.34 -18.61 -17.16
CA THR A 126 -6.06 -18.16 -17.72
C THR A 126 -6.21 -16.78 -18.36
N VAL A 127 -5.31 -15.86 -17.99
CA VAL A 127 -5.26 -14.51 -18.55
C VAL A 127 -4.11 -14.38 -19.54
N GLY A 128 -2.93 -14.92 -19.21
CA GLY A 128 -1.74 -14.84 -20.06
C GLY A 128 -0.51 -15.28 -19.29
N ALA A 129 0.64 -14.71 -19.62
CA ALA A 129 1.89 -14.98 -18.92
C ALA A 129 2.74 -13.72 -18.71
N ALA A 130 3.63 -13.76 -17.73
CA ALA A 130 4.60 -12.71 -17.44
C ALA A 130 6.03 -13.21 -17.69
N ALA A 131 6.80 -12.49 -18.52
CA ALA A 131 8.17 -12.89 -18.84
C ALA A 131 9.11 -12.85 -17.62
N VAL A 132 8.79 -12.01 -16.65
CA VAL A 132 9.46 -11.87 -15.35
C VAL A 132 8.41 -11.72 -14.26
N ARG A 133 8.79 -11.92 -13.00
CA ARG A 133 7.90 -11.58 -11.87
C ARG A 133 7.68 -10.07 -11.86
N LEU A 134 6.43 -9.66 -11.73
CA LEU A 134 6.05 -8.26 -11.63
C LEU A 134 5.94 -7.90 -10.15
N ASP A 135 7.01 -7.32 -9.63
CA ASP A 135 7.13 -6.87 -8.26
C ASP A 135 6.44 -5.51 -8.04
N ARG A 136 6.07 -5.26 -6.78
CA ARG A 136 5.56 -3.96 -6.31
C ARG A 136 6.52 -3.31 -5.32
N SER A 137 6.50 -1.97 -5.27
CA SER A 137 7.27 -1.21 -4.29
C SER A 137 6.53 0.04 -3.82
N ARG A 138 6.67 0.35 -2.51
CA ARG A 138 6.23 1.61 -1.89
C ARG A 138 7.33 2.67 -1.82
N GLN A 139 8.51 2.34 -2.33
CA GLN A 139 9.76 3.10 -2.12
C GLN A 139 10.38 3.56 -3.44
N GLU A 140 10.08 2.85 -4.52
CA GLU A 140 10.68 3.06 -5.83
C GLU A 140 9.72 2.64 -6.94
N GLU A 141 10.09 2.94 -8.17
CA GLU A 141 9.42 2.42 -9.37
C GLU A 141 9.41 0.90 -9.35
N SER A 142 8.29 0.29 -9.75
CA SER A 142 8.11 -1.16 -9.74
C SER A 142 7.49 -1.66 -11.03
N ARG A 143 7.79 -2.91 -11.42
CA ARG A 143 7.28 -3.49 -12.68
C ARG A 143 5.77 -3.58 -12.70
N LEU A 144 5.15 -3.94 -11.57
CA LEU A 144 3.70 -4.02 -11.45
C LEU A 144 3.05 -2.65 -11.48
N GLY A 145 3.66 -1.65 -10.83
CA GLY A 145 3.21 -0.26 -10.92
C GLY A 145 3.26 0.31 -12.34
N ASN A 146 4.30 -0.05 -13.09
CA ASN A 146 4.39 0.31 -14.51
C ASN A 146 3.31 -0.40 -15.34
N LEU A 147 3.08 -1.70 -15.13
CA LEU A 147 2.01 -2.43 -15.82
C LEU A 147 0.64 -1.82 -15.55
N GLU A 148 0.30 -1.55 -14.29
CA GLU A 148 -0.98 -0.94 -13.88
C GLU A 148 -1.18 0.39 -14.58
N THR A 149 -0.23 1.31 -14.41
CA THR A 149 -0.39 2.67 -14.91
C THR A 149 -0.33 2.73 -16.43
N ASP A 150 0.45 1.87 -17.09
CA ASP A 150 0.43 1.75 -18.55
C ASP A 150 -0.89 1.18 -19.07
N ALA A 151 -1.46 0.18 -18.38
CA ALA A 151 -2.75 -0.39 -18.75
C ALA A 151 -3.86 0.66 -18.63
N LEU A 152 -3.90 1.42 -17.53
CA LEU A 152 -4.87 2.50 -17.33
C LEU A 152 -4.71 3.60 -18.40
N ARG A 153 -3.49 4.11 -18.58
CA ARG A 153 -3.22 5.17 -19.55
C ARG A 153 -3.58 4.75 -20.97
N ALA A 154 -3.16 3.55 -21.39
CA ALA A 154 -3.42 3.05 -22.74
C ALA A 154 -4.92 2.78 -22.97
N THR A 155 -5.63 2.21 -21.98
CA THR A 155 -7.06 1.90 -22.10
C THR A 155 -7.89 3.16 -22.27
N TYR A 156 -7.56 4.23 -21.55
CA TYR A 156 -8.37 5.45 -21.53
C TYR A 156 -7.81 6.60 -22.37
N GLY A 157 -6.67 6.42 -23.03
CA GLY A 157 -6.09 7.43 -23.92
C GLY A 157 -5.70 8.74 -23.22
N THR A 158 -5.30 8.68 -21.96
CA THR A 158 -4.92 9.87 -21.18
C THR A 158 -3.44 10.25 -21.37
N ASP A 159 -3.09 11.50 -21.08
CA ASP A 159 -1.69 11.94 -21.05
C ASP A 159 -0.90 11.14 -20.02
N PHE A 160 -1.48 10.98 -18.83
CA PHE A 160 -0.87 10.38 -17.67
C PHE A 160 -1.76 9.32 -17.03
N ALA A 161 -1.14 8.40 -16.30
CA ALA A 161 -1.82 7.64 -15.27
C ALA A 161 -0.91 7.50 -14.06
N PHE A 162 -1.51 7.45 -12.88
CA PHE A 162 -0.79 7.23 -11.64
C PHE A 162 -1.72 6.61 -10.60
N ASP A 163 -1.18 5.77 -9.73
CA ASP A 163 -1.93 5.22 -8.61
C ASP A 163 -0.99 4.93 -7.44
N VAL A 164 -1.56 4.81 -6.25
CA VAL A 164 -0.82 4.57 -5.02
C VAL A 164 -0.34 3.13 -4.95
N SER A 165 0.95 2.94 -4.70
CA SER A 165 1.57 1.62 -4.46
C SER A 165 0.95 0.85 -3.29
N GLY A 166 0.22 1.53 -2.40
CA GLY A 166 -0.61 0.93 -1.35
C GLY A 166 -1.77 0.10 -1.89
N ALA A 167 -2.26 0.40 -3.10
CA ALA A 167 -3.30 -0.35 -3.80
C ALA A 167 -2.78 -1.71 -4.31
N LEU A 168 -1.48 -1.84 -4.56
CA LEU A 168 -0.83 -3.09 -4.97
C LEU A 168 -0.59 -3.99 -3.75
N ARG A 169 -1.37 -5.07 -3.62
CA ARG A 169 -1.39 -5.90 -2.40
C ARG A 169 -0.57 -7.19 -2.49
N ASP A 170 -0.20 -7.56 -3.71
CA ASP A 170 0.62 -8.72 -4.03
C ASP A 170 1.45 -8.47 -5.30
N ASP A 171 2.34 -9.39 -5.63
CA ASP A 171 3.05 -9.40 -6.91
C ASP A 171 2.22 -10.12 -8.00
N VAL A 172 2.71 -10.14 -9.25
CA VAL A 172 2.16 -11.00 -10.31
C VAL A 172 3.24 -11.96 -10.86
N PRO A 173 2.99 -13.28 -10.87
CA PRO A 173 1.86 -13.95 -10.25
C PRO A 173 1.81 -13.76 -8.73
N SER A 174 0.60 -13.71 -8.20
CA SER A 174 0.33 -13.45 -6.78
C SER A 174 0.47 -14.70 -5.93
N THR A 175 0.24 -14.56 -4.63
CA THR A 175 0.13 -15.69 -3.69
C THR A 175 -1.13 -16.53 -3.88
N TYR A 176 -2.06 -16.13 -4.75
CA TYR A 176 -3.17 -16.97 -5.18
C TYR A 176 -2.66 -18.31 -5.72
N GLN A 177 -3.36 -19.38 -5.35
CA GLN A 177 -2.99 -20.76 -5.69
C GLN A 177 -4.08 -21.40 -6.57
N PRO A 178 -3.92 -21.37 -7.90
CA PRO A 178 -4.81 -22.08 -8.81
C PRO A 178 -4.84 -23.60 -8.56
N ALA A 179 -5.93 -24.27 -8.92
CA ALA A 179 -5.98 -25.73 -8.78
C ALA A 179 -4.96 -26.46 -9.67
N ASP A 180 -4.70 -25.91 -10.87
CA ASP A 180 -3.78 -26.54 -11.83
C ASP A 180 -2.31 -26.34 -11.43
N ARG A 181 -1.72 -27.39 -10.84
CA ARG A 181 -0.32 -27.41 -10.42
C ARG A 181 0.70 -27.51 -11.57
N ARG A 182 0.24 -27.67 -12.82
CA ARG A 182 1.11 -27.66 -14.01
C ARG A 182 1.48 -26.24 -14.44
N LEU A 183 0.75 -25.23 -13.98
CA LEU A 183 1.09 -23.83 -14.24
C LEU A 183 2.50 -23.51 -13.75
N ARG A 184 3.22 -22.66 -14.48
CA ARG A 184 4.51 -22.11 -14.08
C ARG A 184 4.30 -20.95 -13.13
N ARG A 185 4.62 -21.11 -11.85
CA ARG A 185 4.42 -20.08 -10.82
C ARG A 185 5.58 -20.06 -9.81
N PRO A 186 5.87 -18.91 -9.19
CA PRO A 186 6.95 -18.82 -8.20
C PRO A 186 6.62 -19.52 -6.87
N SER A 187 5.35 -19.78 -6.59
CA SER A 187 4.90 -20.45 -5.36
C SER A 187 5.28 -21.94 -5.37
N ALA A 188 5.55 -22.50 -4.19
CA ALA A 188 5.86 -23.92 -4.04
C ALA A 188 4.70 -24.81 -4.55
N GLY A 189 5.05 -25.95 -5.13
CA GLY A 189 4.09 -26.92 -5.68
C GLY A 189 3.62 -26.66 -7.10
N TYR A 190 4.24 -25.71 -7.81
CA TYR A 190 4.01 -25.41 -9.23
C TYR A 190 5.27 -25.67 -10.06
N ALA A 191 5.13 -25.70 -11.39
CA ALA A 191 6.29 -25.73 -12.28
C ALA A 191 7.12 -24.45 -12.08
N ALA A 192 8.44 -24.58 -12.03
CA ALA A 192 9.35 -23.46 -11.85
C ALA A 192 9.80 -22.85 -13.18
N GLY A 193 10.17 -21.57 -13.15
CA GLY A 193 10.79 -20.84 -14.26
C GLY A 193 9.79 -20.01 -15.08
N PRO A 194 10.22 -18.85 -15.61
CA PRO A 194 9.40 -18.04 -16.51
C PRO A 194 9.26 -18.69 -17.90
N PRO A 195 8.28 -18.26 -18.72
CA PRO A 195 7.27 -17.24 -18.42
C PRO A 195 6.28 -17.76 -17.38
N TRP A 196 5.88 -16.89 -16.46
CA TRP A 196 5.00 -17.24 -15.36
C TRP A 196 3.54 -17.15 -15.79
N ASP A 197 2.77 -18.20 -15.57
CA ASP A 197 1.36 -18.24 -15.96
C ASP A 197 0.51 -17.40 -14.99
N VAL A 198 -0.35 -16.56 -15.56
CA VAL A 198 -1.19 -15.58 -14.85
C VAL A 198 -2.67 -15.94 -15.04
N VAL A 199 -3.41 -15.95 -13.94
CA VAL A 199 -4.86 -16.22 -13.91
C VAL A 199 -5.64 -15.03 -13.36
N GLU A 200 -6.96 -15.04 -13.51
CA GLU A 200 -7.83 -13.94 -13.06
C GLU A 200 -7.70 -13.68 -11.54
N GLY A 201 -7.53 -14.73 -10.74
CA GLY A 201 -7.30 -14.65 -9.30
C GLY A 201 -6.07 -13.82 -8.91
N ASP A 202 -5.07 -13.70 -9.81
CA ASP A 202 -3.92 -12.84 -9.58
C ASP A 202 -4.31 -11.36 -9.48
N PHE A 203 -5.21 -10.89 -10.36
CA PHE A 203 -5.64 -9.49 -10.35
C PHE A 203 -6.53 -9.19 -9.15
N HIS A 204 -7.36 -10.12 -8.70
CA HIS A 204 -8.15 -9.94 -7.47
C HIS A 204 -7.29 -9.98 -6.20
N ALA A 205 -6.22 -10.78 -6.17
CA ALA A 205 -5.26 -10.77 -5.06
C ALA A 205 -4.46 -9.46 -5.00
N VAL A 206 -4.08 -8.92 -6.15
CA VAL A 206 -3.33 -7.65 -6.25
C VAL A 206 -4.22 -6.44 -5.98
N PHE A 207 -5.43 -6.40 -6.53
CA PHE A 207 -6.37 -5.27 -6.49
C PHE A 207 -7.68 -5.61 -5.74
N PRO A 208 -7.63 -5.93 -4.43
CA PRO A 208 -8.77 -6.50 -3.70
C PRO A 208 -9.85 -5.49 -3.30
N PHE A 209 -9.70 -4.21 -3.65
CA PHE A 209 -10.54 -3.12 -3.13
C PHE A 209 -11.78 -2.82 -3.98
N ASN A 210 -11.92 -3.47 -5.14
CA ASN A 210 -12.93 -3.12 -6.15
C ASN A 210 -12.86 -1.64 -6.56
N ASN A 211 -11.67 -1.03 -6.50
CA ASN A 211 -11.46 0.31 -6.99
C ASN A 211 -11.74 0.35 -8.50
N VAL A 212 -12.41 1.43 -8.90
CA VAL A 212 -12.68 1.75 -10.31
C VAL A 212 -11.70 2.81 -10.78
N ALA A 213 -11.38 2.80 -12.07
CA ALA A 213 -10.59 3.87 -12.64
C ALA A 213 -11.41 5.16 -12.77
N VAL A 214 -10.76 6.30 -12.66
CA VAL A 214 -11.34 7.63 -12.87
C VAL A 214 -10.44 8.40 -13.83
N THR A 215 -11.04 8.90 -14.91
CA THR A 215 -10.37 9.79 -15.86
C THR A 215 -10.78 11.24 -15.62
N PHE A 216 -9.83 12.18 -15.61
CA PHE A 216 -10.09 13.57 -15.25
C PHE A 216 -9.08 14.54 -15.87
N ARG A 217 -9.33 15.85 -15.75
CA ARG A 217 -8.37 16.90 -16.12
C ARG A 217 -7.56 17.33 -14.90
N VAL A 218 -6.25 17.52 -15.09
CA VAL A 218 -5.31 17.93 -14.04
C VAL A 218 -4.39 19.03 -14.55
N SER A 219 -4.18 20.10 -13.78
CA SER A 219 -3.19 21.13 -14.11
C SER A 219 -1.78 20.67 -13.75
N GLY A 220 -0.76 21.25 -14.38
CA GLY A 220 0.65 21.03 -14.01
C GLY A 220 0.90 21.28 -12.52
N ARG A 221 0.34 22.36 -11.97
CA ARG A 221 0.38 22.72 -10.55
C ARG A 221 -0.19 21.61 -9.65
N THR A 222 -1.37 21.08 -9.98
CA THR A 222 -2.00 20.02 -9.20
C THR A 222 -1.24 18.70 -9.34
N LEU A 223 -0.72 18.38 -10.53
CA LEU A 223 0.12 17.20 -10.75
C LEU A 223 1.39 17.26 -9.89
N TRP A 224 2.09 18.39 -9.87
CA TRP A 224 3.25 18.60 -9.00
C TRP A 224 2.89 18.46 -7.52
N ALA A 225 1.76 19.02 -7.08
CA ALA A 225 1.30 18.85 -5.70
C ALA A 225 1.00 17.38 -5.34
N ALA A 226 0.46 16.60 -6.27
CA ALA A 226 0.24 15.16 -6.08
C ALA A 226 1.57 14.38 -6.00
N LEU A 227 2.55 14.71 -6.85
CA LEU A 227 3.89 14.11 -6.79
C LEU A 227 4.63 14.49 -5.50
N GLU A 228 4.49 15.72 -5.02
CA GLU A 228 5.00 16.12 -3.71
C GLU A 228 4.34 15.33 -2.57
N ASN A 229 3.02 15.10 -2.62
CA ASN A 229 2.35 14.24 -1.64
C ASN A 229 2.87 12.80 -1.69
N SER A 230 3.10 12.25 -2.89
CA SER A 230 3.64 10.89 -3.12
C SER A 230 4.92 10.64 -2.33
N VAL A 231 5.84 11.60 -2.39
CA VAL A 231 7.14 11.50 -1.74
C VAL A 231 7.21 12.27 -0.42
N SER A 232 6.08 12.74 0.12
CA SER A 232 6.05 13.57 1.35
C SER A 232 6.39 12.79 2.62
N GLN A 233 6.11 11.49 2.63
CA GLN A 233 6.40 10.60 3.75
C GLN A 233 7.58 9.68 3.41
N GLY A 234 8.20 9.11 4.44
CA GLY A 234 9.44 8.37 4.29
C GLY A 234 10.69 9.21 4.51
N ALA A 235 11.81 8.53 4.70
CA ALA A 235 13.09 9.10 5.08
C ALA A 235 14.22 8.53 4.22
N TRP A 236 15.25 9.33 4.00
CA TRP A 236 16.50 8.88 3.40
C TRP A 236 17.34 8.17 4.47
N VAL A 237 17.48 6.85 4.36
CA VAL A 237 18.19 6.02 5.34
C VAL A 237 19.05 5.01 4.59
N GLY A 238 20.33 4.92 4.93
CA GLY A 238 21.24 3.93 4.33
C GLY A 238 21.40 4.07 2.80
N GLY A 239 21.32 5.30 2.28
CA GLY A 239 21.44 5.56 0.84
C GLY A 239 20.20 5.17 0.02
N ARG A 240 19.05 4.96 0.66
CA ARG A 240 17.78 4.64 -0.01
C ARG A 240 16.63 5.42 0.60
N PHE A 241 15.60 5.65 -0.21
CA PHE A 241 14.35 6.22 0.26
C PHE A 241 13.50 5.13 0.89
N GLN A 242 13.34 5.17 2.21
CA GLN A 242 12.51 4.22 2.95
C GLN A 242 11.16 4.83 3.24
N ASN A 243 10.11 4.17 2.75
CA ASN A 243 8.72 4.55 2.95
C ASN A 243 7.88 3.31 3.24
N GLY A 244 7.21 3.31 4.39
CA GLY A 244 6.28 2.24 4.79
C GLY A 244 4.84 2.50 4.34
N VAL A 245 4.52 3.71 3.88
CA VAL A 245 3.14 4.16 3.66
C VAL A 245 2.73 3.98 2.21
N GLY A 246 1.46 3.63 1.99
CA GLY A 246 0.91 3.28 0.68
C GLY A 246 0.89 4.42 -0.36
N ARG A 247 1.00 5.68 0.08
CA ARG A 247 0.78 6.86 -0.77
C ARG A 247 1.74 7.05 -1.95
N PHE A 248 2.85 6.33 -2.01
CA PHE A 248 3.84 6.51 -3.08
C PHE A 248 3.23 6.15 -4.44
N LEU A 249 3.21 7.09 -5.39
CA LEU A 249 2.64 6.93 -6.72
C LEU A 249 3.58 6.16 -7.65
N GLN A 250 3.04 5.15 -8.31
CA GLN A 250 3.55 4.61 -9.56
C GLN A 250 3.01 5.47 -10.71
N VAL A 251 3.71 5.58 -11.84
CA VAL A 251 3.37 6.57 -12.89
C VAL A 251 3.56 6.04 -14.32
N SER A 252 2.76 6.55 -15.26
CA SER A 252 2.90 6.37 -16.70
C SER A 252 2.68 7.68 -17.46
N GLY A 253 3.36 7.85 -18.60
CA GLY A 253 3.31 9.04 -19.46
C GLY A 253 4.21 10.20 -19.00
N LEU A 254 4.80 10.10 -17.81
CA LEU A 254 5.73 11.06 -17.24
C LEU A 254 6.92 10.37 -16.57
N ARG A 255 7.97 11.15 -16.32
CA ARG A 255 9.06 10.83 -15.41
C ARG A 255 9.21 11.96 -14.38
N TYR A 256 9.65 11.64 -13.17
CA TYR A 256 10.02 12.66 -12.20
C TYR A 256 11.24 12.30 -11.37
N THR A 257 11.97 13.34 -10.98
CA THR A 257 13.13 13.25 -10.08
C THR A 257 12.78 13.93 -8.77
N PHE A 258 13.10 13.32 -7.64
CA PHE A 258 12.89 13.90 -6.32
C PHE A 258 14.09 13.75 -5.40
N ASP A 259 14.26 14.68 -4.47
CA ASP A 259 15.26 14.67 -3.42
C ASP A 259 14.60 14.44 -2.05
N PRO A 260 14.67 13.23 -1.48
CA PRO A 260 14.07 12.92 -0.18
C PRO A 260 14.77 13.60 1.01
N ARG A 261 15.94 14.21 0.79
CA ARG A 261 16.69 14.97 1.81
C ARG A 261 16.09 16.36 2.01
N GLN A 262 15.28 16.85 1.07
CA GLN A 262 14.55 18.10 1.20
C GLN A 262 13.33 17.96 2.13
N PRO A 263 12.86 19.06 2.74
CA PRO A 263 11.61 19.08 3.50
C PRO A 263 10.42 18.63 2.62
N PRO A 264 9.44 17.87 3.17
CA PRO A 264 8.22 17.52 2.45
C PRO A 264 7.53 18.74 1.83
N GLY A 265 7.07 18.63 0.59
CA GLY A 265 6.50 19.73 -0.19
C GLY A 265 7.53 20.52 -1.02
N ARG A 266 8.82 20.16 -0.92
CA ARG A 266 9.91 20.68 -1.76
C ARG A 266 10.85 19.57 -2.23
N ARG A 267 10.34 18.34 -2.35
CA ARG A 267 11.13 17.16 -2.70
C ARG A 267 11.18 16.94 -4.21
N VAL A 268 10.16 17.29 -4.97
CA VAL A 268 10.15 17.09 -6.43
C VAL A 268 11.04 18.14 -7.08
N VAL A 269 12.01 17.69 -7.87
CA VAL A 269 13.03 18.53 -8.52
C VAL A 269 12.69 18.78 -9.99
N ALA A 270 12.21 17.74 -10.68
CA ALA A 270 11.89 17.82 -12.10
C ALA A 270 10.75 16.86 -12.44
N VAL A 271 9.89 17.28 -13.37
CA VAL A 271 8.83 16.45 -13.95
C VAL A 271 8.88 16.64 -15.47
N THR A 272 8.92 15.54 -16.21
CA THR A 272 8.99 15.54 -17.68
C THR A 272 7.99 14.55 -18.26
N ARG A 273 7.56 14.78 -19.50
CA ARG A 273 6.93 13.75 -20.34
C ARG A 273 7.92 12.61 -20.58
N THR A 274 7.45 11.40 -20.88
CA THR A 274 8.34 10.28 -21.27
C THR A 274 9.28 10.63 -22.44
N GLY A 275 8.86 11.54 -23.34
CA GLY A 275 9.69 12.07 -24.43
C GLY A 275 10.69 13.18 -24.03
N GLY A 276 10.81 13.52 -22.75
CA GLY A 276 11.79 14.48 -22.22
C GLY A 276 11.31 15.93 -22.09
N ALA A 277 10.18 16.30 -22.69
CA ALA A 277 9.64 17.65 -22.58
C ALA A 277 9.27 17.99 -21.11
N PRO A 278 9.69 19.14 -20.56
CA PRO A 278 9.40 19.51 -19.18
C PRO A 278 7.90 19.76 -18.96
N ILE A 279 7.42 19.42 -17.76
CA ILE A 279 6.06 19.71 -17.30
C ILE A 279 6.18 20.78 -16.21
N ALA A 280 5.78 22.00 -16.52
CA ALA A 280 5.83 23.11 -15.58
C ALA A 280 4.77 22.99 -14.46
N PRO A 281 5.05 23.49 -13.24
CA PRO A 281 4.08 23.57 -12.13
C PRO A 281 3.11 24.76 -12.32
N ASP A 282 2.49 24.85 -13.49
CA ASP A 282 1.60 25.94 -13.89
C ASP A 282 0.17 25.45 -14.17
N ASP A 283 -0.65 26.31 -14.76
CA ASP A 283 -2.06 26.01 -15.01
C ASP A 283 -2.31 25.32 -16.36
N THR A 284 -1.25 24.85 -17.04
CA THR A 284 -1.37 23.99 -18.23
C THR A 284 -2.12 22.72 -17.86
N VAL A 285 -3.15 22.38 -18.65
CA VAL A 285 -4.06 21.28 -18.33
C VAL A 285 -3.76 20.03 -19.15
N TYR A 286 -3.76 18.89 -18.46
CA TYR A 286 -3.54 17.55 -18.99
C TYR A 286 -4.71 16.63 -18.65
N THR A 287 -4.73 15.45 -19.24
CA THR A 287 -5.66 14.36 -18.89
C THR A 287 -4.95 13.27 -18.08
N ALA A 288 -5.61 12.75 -17.05
CA ALA A 288 -5.04 11.74 -16.17
C ALA A 288 -6.04 10.61 -15.88
N ALA A 289 -5.52 9.43 -15.56
CA ALA A 289 -6.26 8.30 -15.01
C ALA A 289 -5.67 7.87 -13.64
N THR A 290 -6.52 7.57 -12.67
CA THR A 290 -6.14 7.07 -11.34
C THR A 290 -7.29 6.26 -10.72
N SER A 291 -7.14 5.67 -9.53
CA SER A 291 -8.26 5.04 -8.81
C SER A 291 -9.24 6.07 -8.24
N ASP A 292 -10.48 5.67 -8.07
CA ASP A 292 -11.49 6.43 -7.31
C ASP A 292 -11.02 6.77 -5.90
N PHE A 293 -10.32 5.86 -5.21
CA PHE A 293 -9.70 6.12 -3.91
C PHE A 293 -8.76 7.34 -3.94
N VAL A 294 -7.82 7.38 -4.90
CA VAL A 294 -6.88 8.50 -5.03
C VAL A 294 -7.61 9.77 -5.47
N TYR A 295 -8.52 9.66 -6.44
CA TYR A 295 -9.29 10.78 -6.95
C TYR A 295 -10.16 11.44 -5.87
N SER A 296 -10.77 10.66 -4.98
CA SER A 296 -11.57 11.16 -3.85
C SER A 296 -10.73 11.68 -2.68
N GLY A 297 -9.40 11.67 -2.78
CA GLY A 297 -8.50 12.24 -1.79
C GLY A 297 -7.93 11.26 -0.76
N GLY A 298 -8.07 9.95 -1.00
CA GLY A 298 -7.38 8.92 -0.23
C GLY A 298 -5.88 9.18 -0.13
N ASP A 299 -5.23 8.71 0.94
CA ASP A 299 -3.77 8.91 1.17
C ASP A 299 -3.26 10.38 1.11
N GLY A 300 -4.16 11.35 1.28
CA GLY A 300 -3.84 12.78 1.28
C GLY A 300 -3.93 13.43 -0.10
N TYR A 301 -4.51 12.76 -1.09
CA TYR A 301 -4.65 13.25 -2.46
C TYR A 301 -5.81 14.23 -2.69
N GLY A 302 -6.27 14.93 -1.66
CA GLY A 302 -7.44 15.82 -1.74
C GLY A 302 -7.34 16.92 -2.79
N MET A 303 -6.13 17.27 -3.24
CA MET A 303 -5.92 18.22 -4.35
C MET A 303 -6.45 17.72 -5.70
N LEU A 304 -6.68 16.41 -5.86
CA LEU A 304 -7.20 15.80 -7.09
C LEU A 304 -8.73 15.81 -7.16
N ALA A 305 -9.42 15.95 -6.03
CA ALA A 305 -10.87 15.90 -5.90
C ALA A 305 -11.55 17.17 -6.44
N ASN A 306 -11.48 17.36 -7.76
CA ASN A 306 -11.91 18.58 -8.44
C ASN A 306 -13.34 18.51 -9.03
N GLY A 307 -14.06 17.40 -8.84
CA GLY A 307 -15.43 17.20 -9.32
C GLY A 307 -15.58 16.98 -10.83
N THR A 308 -14.49 16.85 -11.59
CA THR A 308 -14.50 16.62 -13.05
C THR A 308 -14.26 15.17 -13.48
N GLY A 309 -14.14 14.26 -12.50
CA GLY A 309 -13.81 12.86 -12.73
C GLY A 309 -14.94 12.10 -13.40
N VAL A 310 -14.56 11.27 -14.37
CA VAL A 310 -15.45 10.31 -15.02
C VAL A 310 -15.05 8.92 -14.58
N THR A 311 -15.94 8.26 -13.83
CA THR A 311 -15.79 6.87 -13.41
C THR A 311 -15.79 5.92 -14.60
N ARG A 312 -14.93 4.90 -14.53
CA ARG A 312 -14.70 3.87 -15.53
C ARG A 312 -14.87 2.48 -14.90
N GLU A 313 -14.35 1.47 -15.58
CA GLU A 313 -14.39 0.07 -15.17
C GLU A 313 -13.49 -0.21 -13.96
N LEU A 314 -13.67 -1.40 -13.37
CA LEU A 314 -12.80 -1.92 -12.31
C LEU A 314 -11.34 -1.98 -12.78
N ILE A 315 -10.43 -1.55 -11.91
CA ILE A 315 -8.98 -1.56 -12.21
C ILE A 315 -8.49 -2.99 -12.43
N ALA A 316 -8.90 -3.94 -11.57
CA ALA A 316 -8.54 -5.35 -11.70
C ALA A 316 -8.89 -5.92 -13.09
N GLU A 317 -10.12 -5.69 -13.54
CA GLU A 317 -10.60 -6.15 -14.85
C GLU A 317 -9.92 -5.42 -16.01
N THR A 318 -9.68 -4.11 -15.87
CA THR A 318 -8.99 -3.30 -16.88
C THR A 318 -7.59 -3.85 -17.13
N ILE A 319 -6.85 -4.14 -16.06
CA ILE A 319 -5.49 -4.66 -16.17
C ILE A 319 -5.51 -6.10 -16.66
N SER A 320 -6.39 -6.96 -16.12
CA SER A 320 -6.57 -8.35 -16.58
C SER A 320 -6.82 -8.41 -18.09
N ARG A 321 -7.75 -7.59 -18.60
CA ARG A 321 -8.05 -7.49 -20.04
C ARG A 321 -6.86 -7.01 -20.85
N ALA A 322 -6.11 -6.04 -20.35
CA ALA A 322 -4.90 -5.54 -20.99
C ALA A 322 -3.77 -6.58 -21.03
N VAL A 323 -3.66 -7.46 -20.02
CA VAL A 323 -2.75 -8.61 -20.04
C VAL A 323 -3.23 -9.66 -21.04
N ARG A 324 -4.53 -9.99 -21.03
CA ARG A 324 -5.13 -10.96 -21.97
C ARG A 324 -4.92 -10.56 -23.42
N ALA A 325 -5.10 -9.27 -23.74
CA ALA A 325 -4.89 -8.76 -25.10
C ALA A 325 -3.42 -8.85 -25.56
N ARG A 326 -2.46 -8.74 -24.64
CA ARG A 326 -1.02 -8.84 -24.93
C ARG A 326 -0.52 -10.29 -24.96
N GLY A 327 -1.14 -11.19 -24.21
CA GLY A 327 -0.73 -12.58 -24.05
C GLY A 327 0.50 -12.75 -23.16
N LEU A 328 1.59 -12.05 -23.46
CA LEU A 328 2.84 -12.02 -22.68
C LEU A 328 3.14 -10.59 -22.23
N VAL A 329 3.26 -10.36 -20.92
CA VAL A 329 3.67 -9.06 -20.36
C VAL A 329 5.15 -9.02 -20.00
N THR A 330 5.78 -7.89 -20.34
CA THR A 330 7.24 -7.67 -20.24
C THR A 330 7.57 -6.37 -19.52
N ALA A 331 6.70 -5.90 -18.61
CA ALA A 331 6.92 -4.63 -17.91
C ALA A 331 8.25 -4.63 -17.13
N THR A 332 9.02 -3.56 -17.27
CA THR A 332 10.33 -3.36 -16.64
C THR A 332 10.36 -2.06 -15.85
N VAL A 333 11.35 -1.90 -14.97
CA VAL A 333 11.69 -0.59 -14.42
C VAL A 333 12.42 0.22 -15.51
N GLU A 334 11.99 1.47 -15.73
CA GLU A 334 12.41 2.30 -16.87
C GLU A 334 13.03 3.65 -16.46
N GLY A 335 13.18 3.91 -15.16
CA GLY A 335 13.65 5.20 -14.66
C GLY A 335 12.58 6.28 -14.74
N ARG A 336 11.31 5.90 -14.57
CA ARG A 336 10.18 6.84 -14.45
C ARG A 336 10.23 7.63 -13.14
N ILE A 337 10.80 7.04 -12.10
CA ILE A 337 10.91 7.66 -10.78
C ILE A 337 12.36 7.59 -10.31
N MET A 338 13.00 8.74 -10.15
CA MET A 338 14.43 8.82 -9.82
C MET A 338 14.66 9.62 -8.55
N VAL A 339 15.61 9.16 -7.73
CA VAL A 339 16.15 9.96 -6.63
C VAL A 339 17.27 10.84 -7.16
N ALA A 340 17.26 12.12 -6.80
CA ALA A 340 18.35 13.04 -7.11
C ALA A 340 19.67 12.55 -6.49
N PRO A 341 20.80 12.67 -7.20
CA PRO A 341 22.11 12.24 -6.70
C PRO A 341 22.49 12.90 -5.37
#